data_AF-A0A0M0J5D6-F1
#
_entry.id   AF-A0A0M0J5D6-F1
#
_cell.length_a   1.000
_cell.length_b   1.000
_cell.length_c   1.000
_cell.angle_alpha   90.00
_cell.angle_beta   90.00
_cell.angle_gamma   90.00
#
_symmetry.space_group_name_H-M   'P 1'
#
loop_
_entity.id
_entity.type
_entity.pdbx_description
1 polymer ?
#
loop_
_entity_poly.entity_id
_entity_poly.type
_entity_poly.pdbx_seq_one_letter_code
_entity_poly.pdbx_strand_id
1 'polypeptide(L)'
;MRRKANRLLAINDAGGIVPLVKICESGTTQGKEKATAAIWHLALDRENQVALAANGAIKPLVSMLADGTPEAKKFASKALTRMAIGNSDNQAQIAKRWQG
;
A
#
# COMPACT_ATOMS: atom_id res chain seq x y z
N MET A 1 16.56 -20.32 -10.24
CA MET A 1 15.99 -20.39 -8.88
C MET A 1 15.02 -19.24 -8.65
N ARG A 2 13.69 -19.47 -8.73
CA ARG A 2 12.61 -18.44 -8.66
C ARG A 2 11.74 -18.50 -7.38
N ARG A 3 12.23 -19.06 -6.27
CA ARG A 3 11.38 -19.37 -5.10
C ARG A 3 11.04 -18.19 -4.16
N LYS A 4 11.73 -17.05 -4.22
CA LYS A 4 11.44 -15.87 -3.35
C LYS A 4 10.61 -14.78 -4.01
N ALA A 5 10.60 -14.67 -5.34
CA ALA A 5 9.84 -13.64 -6.07
C ALA A 5 8.32 -13.89 -6.07
N ASN A 6 7.89 -15.15 -5.89
CA ASN A 6 6.49 -15.54 -6.10
C ASN A 6 5.56 -15.37 -4.90
N ARG A 7 6.04 -15.12 -3.68
CA ARG A 7 5.12 -15.05 -2.52
C ARG A 7 4.29 -13.77 -2.53
N LEU A 8 4.90 -12.65 -2.90
CA LEU A 8 4.20 -11.36 -2.94
C LEU A 8 3.21 -11.33 -4.10
N LEU A 9 3.62 -11.86 -5.26
CA LEU A 9 2.73 -12.08 -6.40
C LEU A 9 1.60 -13.07 -6.05
N ALA A 10 1.87 -14.15 -5.32
CA ALA A 10 0.84 -15.10 -4.91
C ALA A 10 -0.27 -14.47 -4.03
N ILE A 11 0.05 -13.44 -3.24
CA ILE A 11 -0.98 -12.71 -2.48
C ILE A 11 -1.85 -11.88 -3.42
N ASN A 12 -1.26 -11.24 -4.43
CA ASN A 12 -1.99 -10.53 -5.47
C ASN A 12 -2.86 -11.50 -6.29
N ASP A 13 -2.28 -12.60 -6.78
CA ASP A 13 -2.94 -13.63 -7.59
C ASP A 13 -4.08 -14.31 -6.83
N ALA A 14 -3.96 -14.46 -5.51
CA ALA A 14 -5.02 -14.96 -4.63
C ALA A 14 -6.10 -13.91 -4.29
N GLY A 15 -6.04 -12.70 -4.86
CA GLY A 15 -6.99 -11.62 -4.60
C GLY A 15 -6.84 -10.95 -3.23
N GLY A 16 -5.70 -11.12 -2.56
CA GLY A 16 -5.45 -10.62 -1.21
C GLY A 16 -5.29 -9.11 -1.09
N ILE A 17 -5.11 -8.38 -2.20
CA ILE A 17 -4.96 -6.93 -2.20
C ILE A 17 -6.23 -6.21 -1.73
N VAL A 18 -7.40 -6.58 -2.25
CA VAL A 18 -8.66 -5.90 -1.93
C VAL A 18 -8.99 -5.96 -0.42
N PRO A 19 -8.89 -7.13 0.25
CA PRO A 19 -9.05 -7.20 1.70
C PRO A 19 -8.07 -6.30 2.47
N LEU A 20 -6.81 -6.22 2.05
CA LEU A 20 -5.81 -5.37 2.70
C LEU A 20 -6.18 -3.89 2.60
N VAL A 21 -6.63 -3.44 1.42
CA VAL A 21 -7.09 -2.05 1.22
C VAL A 21 -8.28 -1.74 2.12
N LYS A 22 -9.26 -2.64 2.23
CA LYS A 22 -10.42 -2.46 3.12
C LYS A 22 -10.03 -2.36 4.59
N ILE A 23 -9.03 -3.13 5.04
CA ILE A 23 -8.50 -3.04 6.40
C ILE A 23 -7.82 -1.69 6.64
N CYS A 24 -7.09 -1.15 5.67
CA CYS A 24 -6.51 0.20 5.77
C CYS A 24 -7.59 1.30 5.91
N GLU A 25 -8.74 1.13 5.27
CA GLU A 25 -9.87 2.08 5.37
C GLU A 25 -10.59 1.98 6.72
N SER A 26 -11.00 0.77 7.10
CA SER A 26 -12.04 0.55 8.14
C SER A 26 -11.62 -0.37 9.28
N GLY A 27 -10.40 -0.90 9.27
CA GLY A 27 -9.90 -1.79 10.31
C GLY A 27 -9.62 -1.09 11.64
N THR A 28 -9.35 -1.89 12.68
CA THR A 28 -8.83 -1.40 13.96
C THR A 28 -7.46 -0.73 13.76
N THR A 29 -7.01 0.07 14.72
CA THR A 29 -5.66 0.69 14.66
C THR A 29 -4.57 -0.35 14.38
N GLN A 30 -4.57 -1.46 15.13
CA GLN A 30 -3.62 -2.55 14.92
C GLN A 30 -3.81 -3.23 13.55
N GLY A 31 -5.06 -3.37 13.09
CA GLY A 31 -5.37 -3.92 11.77
C GLY A 31 -4.81 -3.04 10.64
N LYS A 32 -5.00 -1.73 10.74
CA LYS A 32 -4.49 -0.71 9.81
C LYS A 32 -2.97 -0.72 9.75
N GLU A 33 -2.28 -0.82 10.88
CA GLU A 33 -0.82 -0.92 10.94
C GLU A 33 -0.32 -2.20 10.26
N LYS A 34 -0.91 -3.36 10.60
CA LYS A 34 -0.54 -4.65 10.00
C LYS A 34 -0.80 -4.69 8.49
N ALA A 35 -1.95 -4.17 8.05
CA ALA A 35 -2.29 -4.10 6.64
C ALA A 35 -1.33 -3.18 5.87
N THR A 36 -0.99 -2.02 6.44
CA THR A 36 -0.04 -1.09 5.84
C THR A 36 1.37 -1.68 5.76
N ALA A 37 1.80 -2.43 6.77
CA ALA A 37 3.06 -3.17 6.74
C ALA A 37 3.06 -4.25 5.64
N ALA A 38 1.95 -4.98 5.47
CA ALA A 38 1.81 -5.95 4.38
C ALA A 38 1.86 -5.27 3.00
N ILE A 39 1.16 -4.13 2.82
CA ILE A 39 1.21 -3.33 1.60
C ILE A 39 2.64 -2.86 1.29
N TRP A 40 3.37 -2.38 2.30
CA TRP A 40 4.77 -1.99 2.16
C TRP A 40 5.63 -3.16 1.65
N HIS A 41 5.44 -4.36 2.20
CA HIS A 41 6.13 -5.57 1.73
C HIS A 41 5.75 -5.95 0.30
N LEU A 42 4.46 -5.88 -0.08
CA LEU A 42 3.98 -6.18 -1.43
C LEU A 42 4.57 -5.21 -2.46
N ALA A 43 4.61 -3.91 -2.13
CA ALA A 43 5.18 -2.85 -2.97
C ALA A 43 6.70 -2.98 -3.18
N LEU A 44 7.36 -3.98 -2.59
CA LEU A 44 8.74 -4.34 -2.95
C LEU A 44 8.85 -4.76 -4.42
N ASP A 45 7.78 -5.31 -4.97
CA ASP A 45 7.66 -5.76 -6.36
C ASP A 45 6.84 -4.77 -7.21
N ARG A 46 7.30 -4.52 -8.45
CA ARG A 46 6.71 -3.51 -9.35
C ARG A 46 5.30 -3.86 -9.81
N GLU A 47 5.02 -5.14 -10.07
CA GLU A 47 3.67 -5.57 -10.50
C GLU A 47 2.67 -5.37 -9.37
N ASN A 48 3.09 -5.68 -8.13
CA ASN A 48 2.27 -5.41 -6.96
C ASN A 48 2.07 -3.92 -6.69
N GLN A 49 3.06 -3.05 -6.96
CA GLN A 49 2.86 -1.60 -6.85
C GLN A 49 1.72 -1.11 -7.76
N VAL A 50 1.67 -1.61 -9.00
CA VAL A 50 0.62 -1.28 -9.97
C VAL A 50 -0.72 -1.85 -9.51
N ALA A 51 -0.75 -3.12 -9.10
CA ALA A 51 -1.97 -3.77 -8.62
C ALA A 51 -2.54 -3.08 -7.37
N LEU A 52 -1.70 -2.70 -6.40
CA LEU A 52 -2.11 -1.94 -5.21
C LEU A 52 -2.74 -0.60 -5.58
N ALA A 53 -2.13 0.16 -6.50
CA ALA A 53 -2.67 1.43 -6.95
C ALA A 53 -4.00 1.25 -7.70
N ALA A 54 -4.09 0.27 -8.60
CA ALA A 54 -5.30 -0.05 -9.34
C ALA A 54 -6.46 -0.47 -8.42
N ASN A 55 -6.16 -1.15 -7.31
CA ASN A 55 -7.13 -1.52 -6.28
C ASN A 55 -7.38 -0.42 -5.23
N GLY A 56 -6.89 0.80 -5.46
CA GLY A 56 -7.26 1.98 -4.67
C GLY A 56 -6.47 2.16 -3.37
N ALA A 57 -5.35 1.45 -3.15
CA ALA A 57 -4.60 1.53 -1.89
C ALA A 57 -4.06 2.93 -1.56
N ILE A 58 -3.82 3.79 -2.56
CA ILE A 58 -3.22 5.11 -2.36
C ILE A 58 -4.10 6.02 -1.49
N LYS A 59 -5.42 6.03 -1.70
CA LYS A 59 -6.34 6.93 -0.98
C LYS A 59 -6.33 6.69 0.54
N PRO A 60 -6.59 5.47 1.06
CA PRO A 60 -6.57 5.23 2.50
C PRO A 60 -5.20 5.45 3.13
N LEU A 61 -4.11 5.18 2.41
CA LEU A 61 -2.76 5.44 2.90
C LEU A 61 -2.48 6.95 3.06
N VAL A 62 -2.94 7.78 2.11
CA VAL A 62 -2.84 9.25 2.23
C VAL A 62 -3.70 9.76 3.40
N SER A 63 -4.94 9.29 3.54
CA SER A 63 -5.79 9.64 4.68
C SER A 63 -5.18 9.21 6.02
N MET A 64 -4.57 8.03 6.08
CA MET A 64 -3.89 7.54 7.28
C MET A 64 -2.65 8.39 7.63
N LEU A 65 -1.98 8.95 6.64
CA LEU A 65 -0.85 9.86 6.85
C LEU A 65 -1.31 11.23 7.39
N ALA A 66 -2.51 11.68 7.01
CA ALA A 66 -3.10 12.91 7.53
C ALA A 66 -3.62 12.73 8.98
N ASP A 67 -4.45 11.72 9.21
CA ASP A 67 -5.29 11.62 10.41
C ASP A 67 -4.97 10.42 11.34
N GLY A 68 -3.96 9.61 11.00
CA GLY A 68 -3.59 8.42 11.77
C GLY A 68 -2.80 8.71 13.06
N THR A 69 -2.59 7.66 13.87
CA THR A 69 -1.63 7.68 14.99
C THR A 69 -0.19 7.90 14.50
N PRO A 70 0.76 8.33 15.34
CA PRO A 70 2.16 8.47 14.94
C PRO A 70 2.72 7.20 14.27
N GLU A 71 2.39 6.03 14.81
CA GLU A 71 2.74 4.73 14.26
C GLU A 71 2.09 4.48 12.90
N ALA A 72 0.78 4.72 12.78
CA ALA A 72 0.06 4.55 11.51
C ALA A 72 0.60 5.49 10.42
N LYS A 73 0.91 6.75 10.75
CA LYS A 73 1.56 7.72 9.85
C LYS A 73 2.93 7.22 9.38
N LYS A 74 3.75 6.69 10.28
CA LYS A 74 5.06 6.11 9.96
C LYS A 74 4.93 4.96 8.97
N PHE A 75 3.99 4.03 9.19
CA PHE A 75 3.77 2.92 8.27
C PHE A 75 3.20 3.37 6.93
N ALA A 76 2.24 4.30 6.93
CA ALA A 76 1.64 4.86 5.72
C ALA A 76 2.70 5.56 4.84
N SER A 77 3.57 6.37 5.46
CA SER A 77 4.71 7.00 4.78
C SER A 77 5.63 5.97 4.12
N LYS A 78 6.00 4.90 4.83
CA LYS A 78 6.83 3.81 4.27
C LYS A 78 6.15 3.12 3.09
N ALA A 79 4.86 2.81 3.22
CA ALA A 79 4.10 2.14 2.16
C ALA A 79 3.99 3.01 0.91
N LEU A 80 3.60 4.29 1.06
CA LEU A 80 3.52 5.25 -0.05
C LEU A 80 4.86 5.48 -0.73
N THR A 81 5.93 5.66 0.06
CA THR A 81 7.30 5.78 -0.47
C THR A 81 7.64 4.55 -1.30
N ARG A 82 7.32 3.35 -0.81
CA ARG A 82 7.62 2.13 -1.53
C ARG A 82 6.79 1.97 -2.81
N MET A 83 5.53 2.40 -2.81
CA MET A 83 4.70 2.42 -4.01
C MET A 83 5.17 3.42 -5.07
N ALA A 84 5.89 4.48 -4.65
CA ALA A 84 6.39 5.53 -5.52
C ALA A 84 7.78 5.23 -6.12
N ILE A 85 8.64 4.48 -5.43
CA ILE A 85 10.01 4.18 -5.88
C ILE A 85 9.97 3.45 -7.23
N GLY A 86 10.55 4.08 -8.27
CA GLY A 86 10.62 3.52 -9.61
C GLY A 86 9.29 3.47 -10.37
N ASN A 87 8.25 4.16 -9.89
CA ASN A 87 6.91 4.15 -10.47
C ASN A 87 6.35 5.58 -10.59
N SER A 88 6.57 6.20 -11.75
CA SER A 88 6.14 7.58 -12.07
C SER A 88 4.63 7.75 -12.01
N ASP A 89 3.85 6.72 -12.38
CA ASP A 89 2.39 6.78 -12.39
C ASP A 89 1.85 6.84 -10.96
N ASN A 90 2.41 6.00 -10.08
CA ASN A 90 2.08 6.04 -8.65
C ASN A 90 2.52 7.36 -8.02
N GLN A 91 3.69 7.91 -8.39
CA GLN A 91 4.12 9.24 -7.93
C GLN A 91 3.10 10.33 -8.31
N ALA A 92 2.66 10.35 -9.56
CA ALA A 92 1.68 11.31 -10.05
C ALA A 92 0.32 11.15 -9.33
N GLN A 93 -0.13 9.91 -9.11
CA GLN A 93 -1.36 9.64 -8.37
C GLN A 93 -1.27 10.09 -6.91
N ILE A 94 -0.14 9.80 -6.24
CA ILE A 94 0.09 10.25 -4.87
C ILE A 94 0.05 11.77 -4.84
N ALA A 95 0.83 12.46 -5.69
CA ALA A 95 0.87 13.93 -5.73
C ALA A 95 -0.50 14.58 -5.94
N LYS A 96 -1.32 14.05 -6.87
CA LYS A 96 -2.70 14.52 -7.10
C LYS A 96 -3.57 14.43 -5.85
N ARG A 97 -3.38 13.42 -5.00
CA ARG A 97 -4.17 13.24 -3.77
C ARG A 97 -3.83 14.24 -2.66
N TRP A 98 -2.71 14.94 -2.74
CA TRP A 98 -2.34 15.99 -1.78
C TRP A 98 -2.81 17.40 -2.22
N GLN A 99 -3.25 17.56 -3.46
CA GLN A 99 -3.63 18.86 -4.03
C GLN A 99 -5.16 19.07 -4.09
N GLY A 100 -5.95 18.05 -3.72
CA GLY A 100 -7.41 18.07 -3.78
C GLY A 100 -8.07 18.02 -2.42
#